data_AF-M0IC46-F1
#
_entry.id   AF-M0IC46-F1
#
_cell.length_a   1.000
_cell.length_b   1.000
_cell.length_c   1.000
_cell.angle_alpha   90.00
_cell.angle_beta   90.00
_cell.angle_gamma   90.00
#
_symmetry.space_group_name_H-M   'P 1'
#
loop_
_entity.id
_entity.type
_entity.pdbx_description
1 polymer ?
#
loop_
_entity_poly.entity_id
_entity_poly.type
_entity_poly.pdbx_seq_one_letter_code
_entity_poly.pdbx_strand_id
1 'polypeptide(L)'
;MTDGTSLAATIDDAERVLRDEHEKLLSVVSRCADAVATEWDGDWATDRERVVPPFGRALDGSGALSRLPRALADAVTATGRPMPAPPVAAPPYVVVTGQGVVLRATVGDERLVIFLRTFEVERGREHTADSTGDDASGDDAAGDGHKRYRRIDGLDLEVEVR
;
A
#
# COMPACT_ATOMS: atom_id res chain seq x y z
N MET A 1 -11.24 28.86 10.58
CA MET A 1 -10.29 28.90 9.44
C MET A 1 -8.90 28.50 9.96
N THR A 2 -8.78 27.30 10.52
CA THR A 2 -7.58 26.76 11.22
C THR A 2 -7.38 25.27 10.96
N ASP A 3 -8.21 24.66 10.12
CA ASP A 3 -8.26 23.20 9.92
C ASP A 3 -7.12 22.72 8.99
N GLY A 4 -6.92 23.40 7.85
CA GLY A 4 -5.93 23.00 6.85
C GLY A 4 -4.47 23.10 7.29
N THR A 5 -4.13 24.05 8.18
CA THR A 5 -2.77 24.16 8.73
C THR A 5 -2.49 23.03 9.73
N SER A 6 -3.49 22.58 10.47
CA SER A 6 -3.36 21.43 11.38
C SER A 6 -3.21 20.12 10.62
N LEU A 7 -3.88 19.99 9.46
CA LEU A 7 -3.80 18.82 8.59
C LEU A 7 -2.42 18.68 7.95
N ALA A 8 -1.91 19.76 7.36
CA ALA A 8 -0.60 19.75 6.72
C ALA A 8 0.52 19.46 7.73
N ALA A 9 0.43 20.01 8.95
CA ALA A 9 1.37 19.68 10.03
C ALA A 9 1.28 18.20 10.44
N THR A 10 0.06 17.65 10.54
CA THR A 10 -0.16 16.22 10.83
C THR A 10 0.49 15.31 9.78
N ILE A 11 0.34 15.66 8.51
CA ILE A 11 0.95 14.94 7.39
C ILE A 11 2.49 15.02 7.47
N ASP A 12 3.04 16.22 7.66
CA ASP A 12 4.49 16.44 7.77
C ASP A 12 5.12 15.71 8.96
N ASP A 13 4.52 15.79 10.16
CA ASP A 13 5.00 15.12 11.35
C ASP A 13 5.00 13.59 11.19
N ALA A 14 3.93 13.02 10.63
CA ALA A 14 3.83 11.60 10.37
C ALA A 14 4.84 11.14 9.30
N GLU A 15 5.00 11.89 8.21
CA GLU A 15 5.97 11.59 7.16
C GLU A 15 7.40 11.65 7.70
N ARG A 16 7.74 12.70 8.46
CA ARG A 16 9.06 12.89 9.05
C ARG A 16 9.44 11.73 9.96
N VAL A 17 8.57 11.32 10.87
CA VAL A 17 8.84 10.16 11.77
C VAL A 17 9.05 8.87 10.98
N LEU A 18 8.25 8.63 9.93
CA LEU A 18 8.42 7.44 9.11
C LEU A 18 9.76 7.43 8.36
N ARG A 19 10.19 8.58 7.83
CA ARG A 19 11.46 8.70 7.10
C ARG A 19 12.66 8.65 8.03
N ASP A 20 12.66 9.40 9.13
CA ASP A 20 13.83 9.55 9.99
C ASP A 20 13.99 8.37 10.96
N GLU A 21 12.91 7.92 11.59
CA GLU A 21 12.98 6.91 12.66
C GLU A 21 12.80 5.49 12.13
N HIS A 22 12.09 5.34 11.01
CA HIS A 22 11.72 4.05 10.43
C HIS A 22 12.34 3.77 9.05
N GLU A 23 13.39 4.52 8.66
CA GLU A 23 14.11 4.35 7.39
C GLU A 23 14.48 2.88 7.10
N LYS A 24 15.00 2.18 8.13
CA LYS A 24 15.40 0.78 8.02
C LYS A 24 14.22 -0.13 7.71
N LEU A 25 13.06 0.14 8.29
CA LEU A 25 11.84 -0.62 8.01
C LEU A 25 11.38 -0.37 6.58
N LEU A 26 11.35 0.90 6.13
CA LEU A 26 11.01 1.26 4.75
C LEU A 26 11.95 0.60 3.74
N SER A 27 13.24 0.55 4.03
CA SER A 27 14.26 -0.13 3.21
C SER A 27 14.02 -1.64 3.13
N VAL A 28 13.59 -2.28 4.23
CA VAL A 28 13.21 -3.70 4.22
C VAL A 28 11.97 -3.93 3.35
N VAL A 29 10.95 -3.07 3.46
CA VAL A 29 9.75 -3.14 2.62
C VAL A 29 10.11 -3.02 1.14
N SER A 30 10.98 -2.07 0.77
CA SER A 30 11.51 -1.92 -0.59
C SER A 30 12.21 -3.20 -1.05
N ARG A 31 13.13 -3.74 -0.25
CA ARG A 31 13.88 -4.97 -0.59
C ARG A 31 12.98 -6.19 -0.75
N CYS A 32 11.91 -6.30 0.03
CA CYS A 32 10.92 -7.35 -0.15
C CYS A 32 10.21 -7.23 -1.50
N ALA A 33 9.92 -6.00 -1.96
CA ALA A 33 9.34 -5.77 -3.28
C ALA A 33 10.33 -6.08 -4.41
N ASP A 34 11.62 -5.73 -4.25
CA ASP A 34 12.67 -6.09 -5.20
C ASP A 34 12.82 -7.61 -5.35
N ALA A 35 12.75 -8.34 -4.24
CA ALA A 35 12.81 -9.80 -4.24
C ALA A 35 11.62 -10.42 -4.99
N VAL A 36 10.42 -9.87 -4.85
CA VAL A 36 9.24 -10.33 -5.61
C VAL A 36 9.40 -10.04 -7.10
N ALA A 37 9.89 -8.85 -7.45
CA ALA A 37 10.08 -8.45 -8.85
C ALA A 37 11.16 -9.26 -9.57
N THR A 38 12.18 -9.74 -8.85
CA THR A 38 13.25 -10.60 -9.39
C THR A 38 12.71 -11.94 -9.90
N GLU A 39 11.58 -12.41 -9.37
CA GLU A 39 10.96 -13.68 -9.78
C GLU A 39 10.06 -13.53 -11.02
N TRP A 40 9.92 -12.31 -11.57
CA TRP A 40 9.09 -12.08 -12.75
C TRP A 40 9.84 -12.36 -14.05
N ASP A 41 9.14 -12.94 -15.01
CA ASP A 41 9.61 -13.10 -16.39
C ASP A 41 9.48 -11.76 -17.15
N GLY A 42 10.28 -10.75 -16.74
CA GLY A 42 10.33 -9.41 -17.33
C GLY A 42 9.95 -8.28 -16.35
N ASP A 43 9.83 -7.06 -16.86
CA ASP A 43 9.59 -5.85 -16.05
C ASP A 43 8.20 -5.75 -15.40
N TRP A 44 7.24 -6.60 -15.83
CA TRP A 44 5.84 -6.52 -15.43
C TRP A 44 5.29 -7.86 -14.95
N ALA A 45 4.54 -7.84 -13.86
CA ALA A 45 3.61 -8.92 -13.52
C ALA A 45 2.23 -8.61 -14.09
N THR A 46 1.60 -9.59 -14.73
CA THR A 46 0.28 -9.44 -15.39
C THR A 46 -0.91 -9.71 -14.47
N ASP A 47 -0.65 -10.17 -13.25
CA ASP A 47 -1.69 -10.67 -12.35
C ASP A 47 -1.39 -10.31 -10.90
N ARG A 48 -2.44 -9.91 -10.17
CA ARG A 48 -2.32 -9.53 -8.76
C ARG A 48 -1.78 -10.66 -7.88
N GLU A 49 -2.06 -11.91 -8.24
CA GLU A 49 -1.61 -13.10 -7.51
C GLU A 49 -0.10 -13.32 -7.57
N ARG A 50 0.58 -12.76 -8.58
CA ARG A 50 2.05 -12.74 -8.66
C ARG A 50 2.70 -11.64 -7.81
N VAL A 51 1.90 -10.75 -7.23
CA VAL A 51 2.39 -9.61 -6.44
C VAL A 51 1.98 -9.73 -4.98
N VAL A 52 0.67 -9.76 -4.70
CA VAL A 52 0.17 -9.58 -3.32
C VAL A 52 0.53 -10.73 -2.39
N PRO A 53 0.24 -12.01 -2.70
CA PRO A 53 0.64 -13.11 -1.81
C PRO A 53 2.17 -13.27 -1.67
N PRO A 54 2.99 -13.20 -2.74
CA PRO A 54 4.45 -13.22 -2.61
C PRO A 54 5.00 -12.07 -1.77
N PHE A 55 4.51 -10.85 -1.99
CA PHE A 55 4.94 -9.68 -1.23
C PHE A 55 4.54 -9.78 0.25
N GLY A 56 3.31 -10.21 0.53
CA GLY A 56 2.87 -10.47 1.90
C GLY A 56 3.76 -11.50 2.62
N ARG A 57 4.12 -12.60 1.94
CA ARG A 57 5.04 -13.61 2.49
C ARG A 57 6.46 -13.08 2.70
N ALA A 58 6.97 -12.26 1.79
CA ALA A 58 8.29 -11.65 1.94
C ALA A 58 8.34 -10.66 3.12
N LEU A 59 7.28 -9.88 3.32
CA LEU A 59 7.15 -8.97 4.46
C LEU A 59 7.02 -9.71 5.79
N ASP A 60 6.28 -10.83 5.81
CA ASP A 60 6.17 -11.70 6.98
C ASP A 60 7.52 -12.34 7.35
N GLY A 61 8.17 -12.97 6.36
CA GLY A 61 9.46 -13.66 6.56
C GLY A 61 10.61 -12.73 6.97
N SER A 62 10.56 -11.44 6.61
CA SER A 62 11.53 -10.42 7.06
C SER A 62 11.18 -9.81 8.42
N GLY A 63 10.01 -10.11 8.97
CA GLY A 63 9.44 -9.50 10.16
C GLY A 63 9.00 -8.05 9.97
N ALA A 64 8.89 -7.57 8.73
CA ALA A 64 8.40 -6.22 8.44
C ALA A 64 6.94 -6.06 8.85
N LEU A 65 6.07 -7.06 8.60
CA LEU A 65 4.66 -7.02 8.99
C LEU A 65 4.47 -6.78 10.49
N SER A 66 5.29 -7.42 11.33
CA SER A 66 5.20 -7.26 12.79
C SER A 66 5.71 -5.90 13.29
N ARG A 67 6.50 -5.18 12.49
CA ARG A 67 7.08 -3.87 12.85
C ARG A 67 6.25 -2.69 12.34
N LEU A 68 5.51 -2.87 11.24
CA LEU A 68 4.65 -1.83 10.65
C LEU A 68 3.61 -1.23 11.63
N PRO A 69 2.96 -1.99 12.53
CA PRO A 69 2.04 -1.41 13.50
C PRO A 69 2.73 -0.42 14.45
N ARG A 70 3.97 -0.70 14.85
CA ARG A 70 4.72 0.22 15.71
C ARG A 70 5.05 1.51 14.96
N ALA A 71 5.51 1.42 13.71
CA ALA A 71 5.75 2.59 12.88
C ALA A 71 4.49 3.45 12.70
N LEU A 72 3.33 2.81 12.51
CA LEU A 72 2.03 3.50 12.47
C LEU A 72 1.72 4.22 13.80
N ALA A 73 1.93 3.56 14.93
CA ALA A 73 1.69 4.15 16.24
C ALA A 73 2.62 5.34 16.53
N ASP A 74 3.89 5.24 16.16
CA ASP A 74 4.87 6.32 16.30
C ASP A 74 4.48 7.52 15.41
N ALA A 75 4.11 7.27 14.15
CA ALA A 75 3.63 8.31 13.23
C ALA A 75 2.37 9.03 13.76
N VAL A 76 1.40 8.29 14.32
CA VAL A 76 0.19 8.87 14.95
C VAL A 76 0.54 9.63 16.22
N THR A 77 1.52 9.17 16.99
CA THR A 77 1.96 9.87 18.21
C THR A 77 2.59 11.22 17.87
N ALA A 78 3.31 11.31 16.76
CA ALA A 78 3.89 12.55 16.25
C ALA A 78 2.85 13.65 15.99
N THR A 79 1.62 13.26 15.65
CA THR A 79 0.50 14.19 15.42
C THR A 79 -0.10 14.76 16.72
N GLY A 80 0.45 14.40 17.88
CA GLY A 80 -0.03 14.81 19.20
C GLY A 80 -1.33 14.14 19.64
N ARG A 81 -1.82 13.14 18.91
CA ARG A 81 -3.07 12.41 19.19
C ARG A 81 -2.81 10.90 19.19
N PRO A 82 -2.17 10.36 20.24
CA PRO A 82 -1.76 8.96 20.26
C PRO A 82 -2.96 8.02 20.18
N MET A 83 -2.72 6.83 19.61
CA MET A 83 -3.75 5.82 19.45
C MET A 83 -4.25 5.32 20.82
N PRO A 84 -5.55 5.03 20.98
CA PRO A 84 -6.10 4.53 22.24
C PRO A 84 -5.67 3.09 22.54
N ALA A 85 -5.29 2.32 21.52
CA ALA A 85 -4.83 0.95 21.62
C ALA A 85 -3.70 0.71 20.61
N PRO A 86 -2.73 -0.17 20.94
CA PRO A 86 -1.67 -0.52 20.02
C PRO A 86 -2.25 -1.23 18.78
N PRO A 87 -1.87 -0.81 17.55
CA PRO A 87 -2.33 -1.46 16.33
C PRO A 87 -1.72 -2.86 16.18
N VAL A 88 -2.41 -3.71 15.41
CA VAL A 88 -1.97 -5.07 15.09
C VAL A 88 -1.56 -5.19 13.61
N ALA A 89 -0.75 -6.19 13.28
CA ALA A 89 -0.26 -6.49 11.92
C ALA A 89 -1.34 -7.11 11.02
N ALA A 90 -2.54 -6.55 11.03
CA ALA A 90 -3.69 -7.06 10.31
C ALA A 90 -4.66 -5.91 9.97
N PRO A 91 -5.63 -6.14 9.06
CA PRO A 91 -6.72 -5.21 8.85
C PRO A 91 -7.46 -4.91 10.17
N PRO A 92 -7.89 -3.66 10.40
CA PRO A 92 -7.87 -2.56 9.45
C PRO A 92 -6.51 -1.83 9.36
N TYR A 93 -5.58 -2.05 10.29
CA TYR A 93 -4.38 -1.23 10.46
C TYR A 93 -3.32 -1.46 9.39
N VAL A 94 -3.12 -2.69 8.95
CA VAL A 94 -2.12 -3.05 7.94
C VAL A 94 -2.80 -3.86 6.83
N VAL A 95 -2.67 -3.39 5.59
CA VAL A 95 -3.22 -4.08 4.42
C VAL A 95 -2.17 -4.18 3.33
N VAL A 96 -1.89 -5.39 2.86
CA VAL A 96 -1.03 -5.62 1.69
C VAL A 96 -1.88 -5.54 0.42
N THR A 97 -1.44 -4.75 -0.54
CA THR A 97 -2.14 -4.47 -1.80
C THR A 97 -1.22 -4.70 -2.99
N GLY A 98 -1.77 -4.63 -4.21
CA GLY A 98 -0.96 -4.74 -5.43
C GLY A 98 -0.02 -3.56 -5.66
N GLN A 99 -0.24 -2.42 -4.97
CA GLN A 99 0.61 -1.22 -5.07
C GLN A 99 1.70 -1.18 -3.97
N GLY A 100 1.56 -1.99 -2.92
CA GLY A 100 2.40 -1.89 -1.73
C GLY A 100 1.59 -2.12 -0.45
N VAL A 101 1.99 -1.49 0.65
CA VAL A 101 1.31 -1.62 1.95
C VAL A 101 0.54 -0.35 2.29
N VAL A 102 -0.67 -0.51 2.81
CA VAL A 102 -1.49 0.60 3.33
C VAL A 102 -1.59 0.46 4.85
N LEU A 103 -1.19 1.53 5.56
CA LEU A 103 -1.37 1.66 7.00
C LEU A 103 -2.52 2.62 7.28
N ARG A 104 -3.37 2.28 8.25
CA ARG A 104 -4.56 3.09 8.57
C ARG A 104 -4.72 3.25 10.07
N ALA A 105 -4.89 4.49 10.51
CA ALA A 105 -5.21 4.81 11.89
C ALA A 105 -6.27 5.91 11.94
N THR A 106 -7.00 5.96 13.06
CA THR A 106 -7.89 7.08 13.36
C THR A 106 -7.12 8.08 14.22
N VAL A 107 -7.18 9.35 13.85
CA VAL A 107 -6.47 10.47 14.51
C VAL A 107 -7.50 11.55 14.81
N GLY A 108 -8.00 11.58 16.05
CA GLY A 108 -9.16 12.41 16.37
C GLY A 108 -10.41 11.93 15.61
N ASP A 109 -11.06 12.85 14.90
CA ASP A 109 -12.25 12.58 14.07
C ASP A 109 -11.89 12.19 12.62
N GLU A 110 -10.60 12.22 12.28
CA GLU A 110 -10.09 12.00 10.93
C GLU A 110 -9.36 10.65 10.80
N ARG A 111 -9.07 10.26 9.56
CA ARG A 111 -8.37 9.02 9.24
C ARG A 111 -7.03 9.30 8.58
N LEU A 112 -5.96 8.95 9.28
CA LEU A 112 -4.62 8.89 8.70
C LEU A 112 -4.47 7.63 7.85
N VAL A 113 -4.11 7.82 6.59
CA VAL A 113 -3.81 6.75 5.64
C VAL A 113 -2.40 6.96 5.11
N ILE A 114 -1.55 5.95 5.26
CA ILE A 114 -0.17 5.97 4.79
C ILE A 114 -0.02 4.89 3.73
N PHE A 115 0.43 5.26 2.54
CA PHE A 115 0.77 4.35 1.47
C PHE A 115 2.28 4.20 1.38
N LEU A 116 2.73 2.96 1.54
CA LEU A 116 4.09 2.52 1.25
C LEU A 116 4.08 1.89 -0.14
N ARG A 117 4.16 2.72 -1.18
CA ARG A 117 4.06 2.28 -2.56
C ARG A 117 5.40 1.70 -3.01
N THR A 118 5.35 0.48 -3.52
CA THR A 118 6.50 -0.23 -4.08
C THR A 118 6.23 -0.73 -5.50
N PHE A 119 4.96 -0.71 -5.93
CA PHE A 119 4.54 -1.13 -7.25
C PHE A 119 3.63 -0.08 -7.89
N GLU A 120 3.88 0.19 -9.16
CA GLU A 120 2.98 0.89 -10.05
C GLU A 120 1.96 -0.09 -10.63
N VAL A 121 0.72 0.38 -10.84
CA VAL A 121 -0.36 -0.41 -11.43
C VAL A 121 -0.88 0.28 -12.66
N GLU A 122 -0.72 -0.36 -13.81
CA GLU A 122 -1.37 0.03 -15.05
C GLU A 122 -2.65 -0.80 -15.24
N ARG A 123 -3.78 -0.14 -15.43
CA ARG A 123 -5.03 -0.83 -15.78
C ARG A 123 -5.05 -1.03 -17.29
N GLY A 124 -5.15 -2.28 -17.74
CA GLY A 124 -5.41 -2.59 -19.14
C GLY A 124 -6.67 -1.86 -19.60
N ARG A 125 -6.59 -1.22 -20.77
CA ARG A 125 -7.76 -0.57 -21.39
C ARG A 125 -8.75 -1.67 -21.73
N GLU A 126 -9.96 -1.55 -21.25
CA GLU A 126 -11.07 -2.39 -21.67
C GLU A 126 -11.21 -2.19 -23.18
N HIS A 127 -10.81 -3.16 -24.00
CA HIS A 127 -11.26 -3.17 -25.38
C HIS A 127 -12.75 -3.53 -25.32
N THR A 128 -13.61 -2.51 -25.22
CA THR A 128 -15.00 -2.64 -25.62
C THR A 128 -14.99 -2.87 -27.13
N ALA A 129 -14.74 -4.12 -27.53
CA ALA A 129 -14.99 -4.55 -28.88
C ALA A 129 -16.50 -4.38 -29.12
N ASP A 130 -16.80 -3.47 -30.04
CA ASP A 130 -18.11 -3.17 -30.59
C ASP A 130 -18.94 -4.47 -30.76
N SER A 131 -19.99 -4.62 -29.95
CA SER A 131 -20.88 -5.77 -29.98
C SER A 131 -21.66 -5.78 -31.30
N THR A 132 -21.19 -6.58 -32.26
CA THR A 132 -22.06 -7.17 -33.28
C THR A 132 -21.85 -8.68 -33.24
N GLY A 133 -22.74 -9.42 -32.58
CA GLY A 133 -22.71 -10.87 -32.59
C GLY A 133 -23.49 -11.51 -31.45
N ASP A 134 -24.72 -11.90 -31.80
CA ASP A 134 -25.66 -12.73 -31.08
C ASP A 134 -25.08 -14.07 -30.60
N ASP A 135 -25.70 -14.62 -29.54
CA ASP A 135 -25.64 -15.99 -29.01
C ASP A 135 -24.54 -16.47 -28.02
N ALA A 136 -25.10 -17.09 -26.96
CA ALA A 136 -24.59 -18.16 -26.09
C ALA A 136 -23.68 -17.82 -24.88
N SER A 137 -24.30 -17.95 -23.70
CA SER A 137 -23.78 -18.45 -22.42
C SER A 137 -22.26 -18.40 -22.20
N GLY A 138 -21.82 -17.39 -21.45
CA GLY A 138 -20.54 -17.36 -20.74
C GLY A 138 -20.75 -16.82 -19.33
N ASP A 139 -20.46 -17.65 -18.34
CA ASP A 139 -20.32 -17.29 -16.92
C ASP A 139 -19.04 -16.45 -16.79
N ASP A 140 -19.07 -15.21 -17.26
CA ASP A 140 -17.91 -14.33 -17.25
C ASP A 140 -17.93 -13.48 -15.98
N ALA A 141 -17.35 -14.07 -14.94
CA ALA A 141 -16.89 -13.36 -13.76
C ALA A 141 -16.24 -12.04 -14.18
N ALA A 142 -16.76 -10.92 -13.68
CA ALA A 142 -16.29 -9.56 -13.93
C ALA A 142 -14.76 -9.52 -14.04
N GLY A 143 -14.27 -9.52 -15.28
CA GLY A 143 -12.86 -9.54 -15.59
C GLY A 143 -12.24 -8.28 -15.01
N ASP A 144 -11.44 -8.45 -13.96
CA ASP A 144 -10.53 -7.43 -13.45
C ASP A 144 -9.60 -7.09 -14.61
N GLY A 145 -9.95 -6.07 -15.41
CA GLY A 145 -9.26 -5.75 -16.66
C GLY A 145 -7.76 -5.80 -16.45
N HIS A 146 -7.05 -6.59 -17.27
CA HIS A 146 -5.68 -7.06 -17.02
C HIS A 146 -4.81 -5.97 -16.37
N LYS A 147 -4.69 -6.01 -15.04
CA LYS A 147 -3.85 -5.07 -14.29
C LYS A 147 -2.42 -5.54 -14.41
N ARG A 148 -1.56 -4.67 -14.89
CA ARG A 148 -0.12 -4.92 -14.93
C ARG A 148 0.55 -4.17 -13.81
N TYR A 149 1.47 -4.84 -13.15
CA TYR A 149 2.19 -4.36 -11.99
C TYR A 149 3.65 -4.22 -12.33
N ARG A 150 4.26 -3.10 -12.00
CA ARG A 150 5.70 -2.85 -12.18
C ARG A 150 6.32 -2.42 -10.88
N ARG A 151 7.54 -2.88 -10.62
CA ARG A 151 8.36 -2.41 -9.50
C ARG A 151 8.81 -0.97 -9.75
N ILE A 152 8.56 -0.05 -8.81
CA ILE A 152 9.13 1.31 -8.86
C ILE A 152 10.56 1.32 -8.30
N ASP A 153 11.34 2.36 -8.60
CA ASP A 153 12.62 2.55 -7.95
C ASP A 153 12.43 2.98 -6.48
N GLY A 154 12.87 2.14 -5.53
CA GLY A 154 12.80 2.45 -4.10
C GLY A 154 11.39 2.32 -3.51
N LEU A 155 10.97 3.25 -2.67
CA LEU A 155 9.67 3.26 -2.02
C LEU A 155 9.13 4.69 -2.02
N ASP A 156 7.91 4.84 -2.52
CA ASP A 156 7.18 6.10 -2.48
C ASP A 156 6.27 6.10 -1.25
N LEU A 157 6.49 7.09 -0.38
CA LEU A 157 5.76 7.26 0.87
C LEU A 157 4.79 8.42 0.68
N GLU A 158 3.49 8.11 0.73
CA GLU A 158 2.40 9.07 0.62
C GLU A 158 1.58 9.02 1.91
N VAL A 159 1.31 10.18 2.50
CA VAL A 159 0.55 10.34 3.74
C VAL A 159 -0.65 11.22 3.46
N GLU A 160 -1.84 10.72 3.77
CA GLU A 160 -3.11 11.41 3.58
C GLU A 160 -3.92 11.41 4.88
N VAL A 161 -4.72 12.44 5.09
CA VAL A 161 -5.75 12.48 6.13
C VAL A 161 -7.11 12.67 5.45
N ARG A 162 -8.10 11.88 5.88
CA ARG A 162 -9.42 11.74 5.24
C ARG A 162 -10.56 11.86 6.24
#